data_AF-A0A286DYF8-F1
#
_entry.id   AF-A0A286DYF8-F1
#
_cell.length_a   1.000
_cell.length_b   1.000
_cell.length_c   1.000
_cell.angle_alpha   90.00
_cell.angle_beta   90.00
_cell.angle_gamma   90.00
#
_symmetry.space_group_name_H-M   'P 1'
#
loop_
_entity.id
_entity.type
_entity.pdbx_description
1 polymer ?
#
loop_
_entity_poly.entity_id
_entity_poly.type
_entity_poly.pdbx_seq_one_letter_code
_entity_poly.pdbx_strand_id
1 'polypeptide(L)'
;MAKKRRQHPQNAAATRPGATSGEIPAVGAREPCPCGSGRRYKACHGRAAAQAATELVRRPFEGLPSECDWVALRELVPAATAPLTLKDGLPADVPSVTLGTVLPMAWPALRRDDGSVLLAIQNDTATGDLSRDLADVLGRALTTEPGNPVPSGRTDPEGPRLQDLLDLEAPFVPEVREGFEFWLDDAQAATPDVAASLERANEAATPTARLTGVDAAYWCQTPERNHLRWVMAHPEDALLDALARLHAAGASSLGEETRLVGSFRAHGLTVPVWDLPSGMGAEECEKPATAFGERLAEALAAGTPLSAAERRARSGLTNRQITLN
;
A
#
# COMPACT_ATOMS: atom_id res chain seq x y z
N MET A 1 47.22 3.57 35.70
CA MET A 1 48.03 2.74 34.78
C MET A 1 47.28 2.55 33.47
N ALA A 2 48.03 2.37 32.38
CA ALA A 2 47.75 2.86 31.03
C ALA A 2 46.72 2.08 30.20
N LYS A 3 46.08 2.80 29.25
CA LYS A 3 45.30 2.31 28.11
C LYS A 3 46.10 1.26 27.31
N LYS A 4 45.61 0.02 27.24
CA LYS A 4 46.09 -0.97 26.24
C LYS A 4 45.26 -0.87 24.97
N ARG A 5 45.81 -0.13 24.01
CA ARG A 5 45.39 -0.03 22.61
C ARG A 5 45.58 -1.42 21.97
N ARG A 6 44.48 -2.12 21.61
CA ARG A 6 44.57 -3.34 20.79
C ARG A 6 44.92 -2.94 19.36
N GLN A 7 46.05 -3.43 18.89
CA GLN A 7 46.60 -3.17 17.56
C GLN A 7 45.73 -3.83 16.49
N HIS A 8 45.45 -3.07 15.43
CA HIS A 8 44.90 -3.56 14.18
C HIS A 8 45.99 -4.35 13.46
N PRO A 9 45.81 -5.63 13.08
CA PRO A 9 46.71 -6.26 12.15
C PRO A 9 46.48 -5.65 10.76
N GLN A 10 47.45 -4.86 10.31
CA GLN A 10 47.63 -4.54 8.90
C GLN A 10 48.28 -5.74 8.20
N ASN A 11 47.94 -5.88 6.91
CA ASN A 11 48.42 -6.83 5.90
C ASN A 11 47.51 -8.06 5.72
N ALA A 12 47.17 -8.48 4.50
CA ALA A 12 47.83 -8.27 3.23
C ALA A 12 46.81 -8.04 2.10
N ALA A 13 47.22 -7.33 1.06
CA ALA A 13 46.54 -7.30 -0.21
C ALA A 13 46.48 -8.73 -0.77
N ALA A 14 45.35 -9.41 -0.55
CA ALA A 14 45.05 -10.66 -1.24
C ALA A 14 44.86 -10.32 -2.72
N THR A 15 45.78 -10.83 -3.54
CA THR A 15 45.76 -10.83 -4.98
C THR A 15 44.36 -11.20 -5.48
N ARG A 16 43.71 -10.29 -6.20
CA ARG A 16 42.39 -10.51 -6.81
C ARG A 16 42.49 -11.62 -7.86
N PRO A 17 41.86 -12.79 -7.69
CA PRO A 17 41.65 -13.70 -8.81
C PRO A 17 40.41 -13.21 -9.56
N GLY A 18 40.59 -12.77 -10.80
CA GLY A 18 39.54 -12.63 -11.81
C GLY A 18 38.29 -11.86 -11.39
N ALA A 19 38.34 -10.53 -11.44
CA ALA A 19 37.11 -9.76 -11.61
C ALA A 19 36.57 -10.08 -13.00
N THR A 20 35.63 -11.02 -13.10
CA THR A 20 34.80 -11.18 -14.29
C THR A 20 34.02 -9.88 -14.46
N SER A 21 34.35 -9.13 -15.51
CA SER A 21 33.73 -7.87 -15.91
C SER A 21 32.36 -8.10 -16.58
N GLY A 22 31.55 -8.98 -15.99
CA GLY A 22 30.16 -9.24 -16.38
C GLY A 22 29.23 -8.92 -15.22
N GLU A 23 27.95 -8.71 -15.52
CA GLU A 23 26.91 -8.59 -14.48
C GLU A 23 26.98 -9.80 -13.55
N ILE A 24 27.13 -9.52 -12.25
CA ILE A 24 27.13 -10.56 -11.22
C ILE A 24 25.68 -10.91 -10.94
N PRO A 25 25.25 -12.17 -11.14
CA PRO A 25 23.86 -12.57 -10.90
C PRO A 25 23.42 -12.25 -9.47
N ALA A 26 22.23 -11.69 -9.34
CA ALA A 26 21.66 -11.39 -8.04
C ALA A 26 21.24 -12.68 -7.33
N VAL A 27 21.71 -12.86 -6.09
CA VAL A 27 21.37 -14.03 -5.24
C VAL A 27 20.92 -13.59 -3.85
N GLY A 28 20.40 -14.50 -3.02
CA GLY A 28 19.84 -14.20 -1.70
C GLY A 28 20.75 -13.34 -0.82
N ALA A 29 20.18 -12.43 -0.03
CA ALA A 29 20.97 -11.39 0.67
C ALA A 29 22.03 -11.98 1.63
N ARG A 30 21.75 -13.15 2.20
CA ARG A 30 22.63 -13.89 3.12
C ARG A 30 23.51 -14.93 2.41
N GLU A 31 23.29 -15.18 1.12
CA GLU A 31 24.02 -16.16 0.33
C GLU A 31 25.42 -15.64 -0.06
N PRO A 32 26.38 -16.53 -0.37
CA PRO A 32 27.68 -16.16 -0.90
C PRO A 32 27.55 -15.35 -2.19
N CYS A 33 28.33 -14.28 -2.34
CA CYS A 33 28.29 -13.47 -3.56
C CYS A 33 28.92 -14.22 -4.74
N PRO A 34 28.26 -14.33 -5.91
CA PRO A 34 28.76 -15.10 -7.06
C PRO A 34 30.06 -14.55 -7.68
N CYS A 35 30.49 -13.34 -7.30
CA CYS A 35 31.75 -12.76 -7.76
C CYS A 35 33.03 -13.41 -7.18
N GLY A 36 32.90 -14.48 -6.40
CA GLY A 36 34.04 -15.17 -5.79
C GLY A 36 34.72 -14.41 -4.65
N SER A 37 34.17 -13.29 -4.19
CA SER A 37 34.79 -12.45 -3.14
C SER A 37 34.82 -13.07 -1.73
N GLY A 38 34.14 -14.21 -1.54
CA GLY A 38 33.95 -14.83 -0.21
C GLY A 38 33.04 -14.03 0.74
N ARG A 39 32.50 -12.89 0.30
CA ARG A 39 31.56 -12.07 1.08
C ARG A 39 30.12 -12.52 0.82
N ARG A 40 29.23 -12.27 1.78
CA ARG A 40 27.77 -12.38 1.56
C ARG A 40 27.33 -11.36 0.51
N TYR A 41 26.33 -11.70 -0.31
CA TYR A 41 25.84 -10.86 -1.41
C TYR A 41 25.49 -9.44 -0.93
N LYS A 42 24.73 -9.30 0.17
CA LYS A 42 24.39 -7.98 0.77
C LYS A 42 25.60 -7.11 1.08
N ALA A 43 26.73 -7.69 1.50
CA ALA A 43 27.93 -6.94 1.87
C ALA A 43 28.85 -6.64 0.68
N CYS A 44 28.54 -7.17 -0.50
CA CYS A 44 29.27 -7.01 -1.75
C CYS A 44 28.40 -6.30 -2.79
N HIS A 45 27.86 -7.03 -3.77
CA HIS A 45 27.10 -6.46 -4.90
C HIS A 45 25.61 -6.20 -4.57
N GLY A 46 25.11 -6.67 -3.42
CA GLY A 46 23.75 -6.40 -2.95
C GLY A 46 23.61 -5.17 -2.06
N ARG A 47 24.62 -4.30 -2.00
CA ARG A 47 24.60 -3.13 -1.10
C ARG A 47 23.54 -2.10 -1.48
N ALA A 48 23.42 -1.75 -2.76
CA ALA A 48 22.42 -0.80 -3.23
C ALA A 48 21.00 -1.30 -2.93
N ALA A 49 20.69 -2.54 -3.32
CA ALA A 49 19.42 -3.19 -2.98
C ALA A 49 19.17 -3.24 -1.45
N ALA A 50 20.19 -3.53 -0.66
CA ALA A 50 20.06 -3.53 0.79
C ALA A 50 19.87 -2.14 1.41
N GLN A 51 20.37 -1.09 0.75
CA GLN A 51 20.18 0.29 1.18
C GLN A 51 18.80 0.81 0.76
N ALA A 52 18.36 0.52 -0.46
CA ALA A 52 17.01 0.83 -0.93
C ALA A 52 15.92 0.11 -0.12
N ALA A 53 16.18 -1.12 0.35
CA ALA A 53 15.29 -1.80 1.30
C ALA A 53 15.24 -1.13 2.69
N THR A 54 16.18 -0.23 3.00
CA THR A 54 16.18 0.54 4.26
C THR A 54 15.75 2.00 4.09
N GLU A 55 15.78 2.54 2.87
CA GLU A 55 15.31 3.89 2.54
C GLU A 55 13.81 3.84 2.27
N LEU A 56 13.02 4.11 3.31
CA LEU A 56 11.57 4.10 3.23
C LEU A 56 11.05 5.38 2.57
N VAL A 57 10.47 5.25 1.38
CA VAL A 57 9.70 6.32 0.73
C VAL A 57 8.38 6.44 1.47
N ARG A 58 8.18 7.57 2.14
CA ARG A 58 7.03 7.77 3.05
C ARG A 58 5.70 7.85 2.33
N ARG A 59 5.64 8.45 1.14
CA ARG A 59 4.43 8.59 0.32
C ARG A 59 4.65 7.95 -1.06
N PRO A 60 4.64 6.61 -1.16
CA PRO A 60 4.93 5.92 -2.41
C PRO A 60 3.96 6.29 -3.54
N PHE A 61 2.69 6.57 -3.21
CA PHE A 61 1.65 6.84 -4.21
C PHE A 61 1.43 8.33 -4.50
N GLU A 62 2.20 9.24 -3.88
CA GLU A 62 2.09 10.68 -4.14
C GLU A 62 2.25 10.98 -5.64
N GLY A 63 1.32 11.76 -6.18
CA GLY A 63 1.26 12.11 -7.61
C GLY A 63 0.46 11.13 -8.48
N LEU A 64 0.00 9.99 -7.96
CA LEU A 64 -0.97 9.16 -8.67
C LEU A 64 -2.40 9.72 -8.53
N PRO A 65 -3.26 9.54 -9.55
CA PRO A 65 -4.67 9.84 -9.41
C PRO A 65 -5.28 8.99 -8.29
N SER A 66 -6.15 9.62 -7.49
CA SER A 66 -6.83 8.97 -6.35
C SER A 66 -5.85 8.32 -5.36
N GLU A 67 -4.74 8.97 -5.02
CA GLU A 67 -3.70 8.47 -4.08
C GLU A 67 -4.29 7.83 -2.81
N CYS A 68 -5.32 8.43 -2.22
CA CYS A 68 -5.99 7.91 -1.04
C CYS A 68 -6.57 6.51 -1.24
N ASP A 69 -7.14 6.24 -2.42
CA ASP A 69 -7.69 4.93 -2.77
C ASP A 69 -6.57 3.89 -2.94
N TRP A 70 -5.39 4.26 -3.46
CA TRP A 70 -4.21 3.36 -3.49
C TRP A 70 -3.79 2.93 -2.09
N VAL A 71 -3.71 3.87 -1.15
CA VAL A 71 -3.41 3.58 0.26
C VAL A 71 -4.49 2.71 0.89
N ALA A 72 -5.77 2.96 0.61
CA ALA A 72 -6.87 2.16 1.11
C ALA A 72 -6.84 0.72 0.58
N LEU A 73 -6.61 0.55 -0.73
CA LEU A 73 -6.46 -0.76 -1.37
C LEU A 73 -5.26 -1.53 -0.83
N ARG A 74 -4.19 -0.81 -0.45
CA ARG A 74 -2.99 -1.42 0.12
C ARG A 74 -3.18 -1.88 1.57
N GLU A 75 -3.90 -1.13 2.41
CA GLU A 75 -3.89 -1.35 3.85
C GLU A 75 -5.24 -1.75 4.46
N LEU A 76 -6.36 -1.41 3.81
CA LEU A 76 -7.68 -1.39 4.44
C LEU A 76 -8.70 -2.31 3.77
N VAL A 77 -8.68 -2.36 2.44
CA VAL A 77 -9.71 -3.03 1.63
C VAL A 77 -9.31 -4.47 1.35
N PRO A 78 -10.08 -5.48 1.80
CA PRO A 78 -9.69 -6.88 1.60
C PRO A 78 -9.76 -7.32 0.14
N ALA A 79 -10.88 -7.03 -0.53
CA ALA A 79 -11.17 -7.49 -1.88
C ALA A 79 -11.62 -6.31 -2.74
N ALA A 80 -10.80 -5.90 -3.69
CA ALA A 80 -11.13 -4.86 -4.66
C ALA A 80 -10.27 -4.95 -5.91
N THR A 81 -10.79 -4.39 -7.00
CA THR A 81 -10.11 -4.27 -8.29
C THR A 81 -10.12 -2.83 -8.79
N ALA A 82 -9.14 -2.43 -9.59
CA ALA A 82 -9.16 -1.16 -10.31
C ALA A 82 -8.47 -1.30 -11.68
N PRO A 83 -9.09 -0.88 -12.78
CA PRO A 83 -8.43 -0.88 -14.08
C PRO A 83 -7.25 0.11 -14.08
N LEU A 84 -6.14 -0.27 -14.72
CA LEU A 84 -4.97 0.58 -14.89
C LEU A 84 -4.77 0.91 -16.37
N THR A 85 -4.55 2.19 -16.67
CA THR A 85 -4.20 2.65 -18.01
C THR A 85 -2.71 2.95 -18.06
N LEU A 86 -1.99 2.34 -19.01
CA LEU A 86 -0.57 2.63 -19.23
C LEU A 86 -0.41 3.87 -20.11
N LYS A 87 0.55 4.71 -19.76
CA LYS A 87 0.87 5.96 -20.45
C LYS A 87 1.20 5.77 -21.93
N ASP A 88 1.96 4.73 -22.25
CA ASP A 88 2.42 4.44 -23.61
C ASP A 88 1.52 3.43 -24.35
N GLY A 89 0.34 3.13 -23.79
CA GLY A 89 -0.56 2.09 -24.27
C GLY A 89 -0.13 0.68 -23.87
N LEU A 90 -1.00 -0.29 -24.16
CA LEU A 90 -0.73 -1.70 -23.86
C LEU A 90 0.05 -2.37 -25.01
N PRO A 91 0.96 -3.32 -24.70
CA PRO A 91 1.49 -4.24 -25.71
C PRO A 91 0.37 -4.96 -26.48
N ALA A 92 0.62 -5.31 -27.74
CA ALA A 92 -0.42 -5.84 -28.63
C ALA A 92 -1.08 -7.15 -28.13
N ASP A 93 -0.36 -7.93 -27.32
CA ASP A 93 -0.79 -9.19 -26.71
C ASP A 93 -1.34 -9.02 -25.28
N VAL A 94 -1.46 -7.79 -24.78
CA VAL A 94 -2.03 -7.46 -23.46
C VAL A 94 -3.36 -6.72 -23.65
N PRO A 95 -4.52 -7.38 -23.48
CA PRO A 95 -5.82 -6.73 -23.65
C PRO A 95 -6.18 -5.78 -22.49
N SER A 96 -5.67 -6.03 -21.27
CA SER A 96 -5.97 -5.20 -20.10
C SER A 96 -4.95 -5.39 -18.97
N VAL A 97 -4.85 -4.37 -18.10
CA VAL A 97 -4.13 -4.42 -16.83
C VAL A 97 -5.11 -4.00 -15.73
N THR A 98 -5.25 -4.84 -14.71
CA THR A 98 -6.13 -4.60 -13.57
C THR A 98 -5.35 -4.77 -12.29
N LEU A 99 -5.41 -3.77 -11.41
CA LEU A 99 -4.97 -3.88 -10.03
C LEU A 99 -5.98 -4.73 -9.25
N GLY A 100 -5.49 -5.64 -8.41
CA GLY A 100 -6.25 -6.34 -7.38
C GLY A 100 -5.62 -6.14 -6.00
N THR A 101 -6.40 -6.25 -4.93
CA THR A 101 -5.89 -6.16 -3.56
C THR A 101 -4.86 -7.26 -3.28
N VAL A 102 -5.30 -8.51 -3.26
CA VAL A 102 -4.44 -9.71 -3.15
C VAL A 102 -4.80 -10.70 -4.25
N LEU A 103 -3.84 -11.54 -4.63
CA LEU A 103 -3.98 -12.62 -5.61
C LEU A 103 -3.75 -13.99 -4.94
N PRO A 104 -4.17 -15.11 -5.58
CA PRO A 104 -3.96 -16.45 -5.03
C PRO A 104 -2.51 -16.67 -4.64
N MET A 105 -2.27 -17.35 -3.51
CA MET A 105 -0.93 -17.69 -3.03
C MET A 105 0.02 -16.47 -2.89
N ALA A 106 -0.52 -15.26 -2.73
CA ALA A 106 0.24 -14.02 -2.66
C ALA A 106 1.14 -13.78 -3.89
N TRP A 107 0.68 -14.17 -5.09
CA TRP A 107 1.39 -13.83 -6.32
C TRP A 107 1.47 -12.30 -6.52
N PRO A 108 2.64 -11.75 -6.86
CA PRO A 108 2.79 -10.33 -7.19
C PRO A 108 1.94 -9.90 -8.39
N ALA A 109 1.82 -10.76 -9.39
CA ALA A 109 0.96 -10.56 -10.53
C ALA A 109 0.65 -11.91 -11.19
N LEU A 110 -0.38 -11.94 -12.04
CA LEU A 110 -0.75 -13.07 -12.88
C LEU A 110 -0.95 -12.58 -14.32
N ARG A 111 -0.25 -13.21 -15.27
CA ARG A 111 -0.59 -13.10 -16.69
C ARG A 111 -1.55 -14.23 -17.02
N ARG A 112 -2.79 -13.90 -17.36
CA ARG A 112 -3.84 -14.88 -17.65
C ARG A 112 -3.70 -15.48 -19.03
N ASP A 113 -4.46 -16.54 -19.29
CA ASP A 113 -4.43 -17.28 -20.57
C ASP A 113 -4.84 -16.38 -21.75
N ASP A 114 -5.76 -15.45 -21.54
CA ASP A 114 -6.19 -14.46 -22.54
C ASP A 114 -5.19 -13.30 -22.72
N GLY A 115 -4.10 -13.31 -21.96
CA GLY A 115 -3.08 -12.27 -21.95
C GLY A 115 -3.40 -11.08 -21.05
N SER A 116 -4.53 -11.02 -20.36
CA SER A 116 -4.78 -9.94 -19.38
C SER A 116 -3.85 -10.05 -18.18
N VAL A 117 -3.55 -8.91 -17.55
CA VAL A 117 -2.67 -8.81 -16.38
C VAL A 117 -3.48 -8.47 -15.13
N LEU A 118 -3.33 -9.27 -14.07
CA LEU A 118 -3.69 -8.89 -12.71
C LEU A 118 -2.44 -8.53 -11.91
N LEU A 119 -2.40 -7.34 -11.32
CA LEU A 119 -1.32 -6.87 -10.44
C LEU A 119 -1.80 -6.80 -8.99
N ALA A 120 -1.11 -7.44 -8.05
CA ALA A 120 -1.45 -7.41 -6.64
C ALA A 120 -0.83 -6.21 -5.92
N ILE A 121 -1.63 -5.39 -5.23
CA ILE A 121 -1.10 -4.28 -4.42
C ILE A 121 -0.65 -4.72 -3.02
N GLN A 122 -1.29 -5.73 -2.41
CA GLN A 122 -1.00 -6.24 -1.06
C GLN A 122 0.04 -7.37 -1.12
N ASN A 123 1.24 -7.05 -1.61
CA ASN A 123 2.37 -7.98 -1.62
C ASN A 123 3.53 -7.49 -0.73
N ASP A 124 4.45 -8.38 -0.40
CA ASP A 124 5.69 -8.00 0.28
C ASP A 124 6.52 -7.07 -0.62
N THR A 125 7.14 -6.05 -0.01
CA THR A 125 7.95 -5.07 -0.74
C THR A 125 9.41 -5.50 -0.78
N ALA A 126 10.01 -5.43 -1.96
CA ALA A 126 11.43 -5.69 -2.17
C ALA A 126 12.29 -4.48 -1.78
N THR A 127 11.71 -3.27 -1.84
CA THR A 127 12.34 -1.99 -1.45
C THR A 127 11.48 -1.22 -0.44
N GLY A 128 11.94 -0.03 -0.04
CA GLY A 128 11.14 0.93 0.72
C GLY A 128 10.21 1.81 -0.13
N ASP A 129 10.09 1.57 -1.46
CA ASP A 129 9.24 2.35 -2.38
C ASP A 129 8.23 1.44 -3.07
N LEU A 130 7.03 1.33 -2.47
CA LEU A 130 5.92 0.50 -2.99
C LEU A 130 5.59 0.79 -4.46
N SER A 131 5.66 2.04 -4.89
CA SER A 131 5.35 2.41 -6.27
C SER A 131 6.39 1.85 -7.24
N ARG A 132 7.67 1.83 -6.85
CA ARG A 132 8.74 1.22 -7.65
C ARG A 132 8.62 -0.29 -7.71
N ASP A 133 8.30 -0.91 -6.59
CA ASP A 133 8.12 -2.37 -6.52
C ASP A 133 6.96 -2.82 -7.42
N LEU A 134 5.83 -2.11 -7.38
CA LEU A 134 4.69 -2.39 -8.25
C LEU A 134 4.99 -2.12 -9.73
N ALA A 135 5.75 -1.07 -10.04
CA ALA A 135 6.17 -0.78 -11.41
C ALA A 135 7.07 -1.88 -11.99
N ASP A 136 8.02 -2.40 -11.20
CA ASP A 136 8.85 -3.55 -11.60
C ASP A 136 8.01 -4.80 -11.85
N VAL A 137 7.09 -5.13 -10.93
CA VAL A 137 6.19 -6.28 -11.08
C VAL A 137 5.33 -6.12 -12.33
N LEU A 138 4.78 -4.94 -12.58
CA LEU A 138 4.01 -4.63 -13.77
C LEU A 138 4.84 -4.83 -15.05
N GLY A 139 6.05 -4.29 -15.11
CA GLY A 139 6.95 -4.47 -16.25
C GLY A 139 7.24 -5.96 -16.55
N ARG A 140 7.45 -6.76 -15.50
CA ARG A 140 7.63 -8.22 -15.64
C ARG A 140 6.34 -8.91 -16.08
N ALA A 141 5.18 -8.51 -15.55
CA ALA A 141 3.89 -9.08 -15.94
C ALA A 141 3.58 -8.89 -17.42
N LEU A 142 3.90 -7.72 -17.98
CA LEU A 142 3.70 -7.41 -19.40
C LEU A 142 4.53 -8.30 -20.35
N THR A 143 5.60 -8.92 -19.86
CA THR A 143 6.49 -9.80 -20.65
C THR A 143 6.40 -11.28 -20.26
N THR A 144 5.63 -11.60 -19.23
CA THR A 144 5.39 -12.98 -18.78
C THR A 144 4.53 -13.72 -19.79
N GLU A 145 4.81 -14.99 -20.03
CA GLU A 145 3.99 -15.84 -20.91
C GLU A 145 2.56 -15.97 -20.37
N PRO A 146 1.51 -15.83 -21.21
CA PRO A 146 0.12 -16.08 -20.82
C PRO A 146 -0.08 -17.39 -20.07
N GLY A 147 -0.94 -17.36 -19.05
CA GLY A 147 -1.24 -18.49 -18.17
C GLY A 147 -0.30 -18.67 -16.98
N ASN A 148 0.67 -17.78 -16.77
CA ASN A 148 1.69 -17.93 -15.74
C ASN A 148 1.67 -16.82 -14.67
N PRO A 149 1.88 -17.18 -13.38
CA PRO A 149 2.10 -16.20 -12.34
C PRO A 149 3.48 -15.54 -12.49
N VAL A 150 3.56 -14.27 -12.10
CA VAL A 150 4.82 -13.53 -12.07
C VAL A 150 5.57 -13.90 -10.79
N PRO A 151 6.80 -14.44 -10.87
CA PRO A 151 7.55 -14.83 -9.68
C PRO A 151 7.93 -13.61 -8.84
N SER A 152 8.08 -13.80 -7.53
CA SER A 152 8.71 -12.79 -6.67
C SER A 152 10.14 -12.53 -7.15
N GLY A 153 10.48 -11.25 -7.28
CA GLY A 153 11.76 -10.81 -7.84
C GLY A 153 12.37 -9.71 -7.00
N ARG A 154 13.61 -9.35 -7.32
CA ARG A 154 14.22 -8.14 -6.79
C ARG A 154 13.92 -6.99 -7.72
N THR A 155 13.31 -5.95 -7.15
CA THR A 155 13.13 -4.67 -7.82
C THR A 155 14.47 -3.97 -7.95
N ASP A 156 14.72 -3.40 -9.14
CA ASP A 156 15.84 -2.48 -9.36
C ASP A 156 15.61 -1.20 -8.53
N PRO A 157 16.50 -0.86 -7.58
CA PRO A 157 16.35 0.35 -6.79
C PRO A 157 16.31 1.63 -7.63
N GLU A 158 16.85 1.63 -8.85
CA GLU A 158 16.84 2.78 -9.76
C GLU A 158 15.76 2.68 -10.86
N GLY A 159 14.87 1.67 -10.77
CA GLY A 159 13.78 1.45 -11.73
C GLY A 159 12.73 2.56 -11.76
N PRO A 160 11.80 2.54 -12.73
CA PRO A 160 10.69 3.48 -12.77
C PRO A 160 9.73 3.28 -11.59
N ARG A 161 8.90 4.28 -11.31
CA ARG A 161 7.75 4.18 -10.39
C ARG A 161 6.45 4.07 -11.19
N LEU A 162 5.34 3.74 -10.55
CA LEU A 162 4.03 3.71 -11.24
C LEU A 162 3.69 5.06 -11.88
N GLN A 163 4.13 6.17 -11.27
CA GLN A 163 3.95 7.51 -11.80
C GLN A 163 4.58 7.69 -13.20
N ASP A 164 5.63 6.91 -13.52
CA ASP A 164 6.31 6.98 -14.81
C ASP A 164 5.61 6.11 -15.88
N LEU A 165 4.86 5.09 -15.46
CA LEU A 165 4.27 4.05 -16.32
C LEU A 165 2.77 4.25 -16.58
N LEU A 166 2.03 4.82 -15.64
CA LEU A 166 0.58 4.98 -15.73
C LEU A 166 0.19 6.29 -16.40
N ASP A 167 -0.94 6.28 -17.11
CA ASP A 167 -1.60 7.50 -17.55
C ASP A 167 -2.25 8.18 -16.33
N LEU A 168 -1.68 9.31 -15.91
CA LEU A 168 -2.12 10.04 -14.73
C LEU A 168 -3.39 10.86 -14.95
N GLU A 169 -3.82 11.04 -16.20
CA GLU A 169 -5.07 11.71 -16.56
C GLU A 169 -6.24 10.71 -16.63
N ALA A 170 -5.94 9.41 -16.70
CA ALA A 170 -6.96 8.37 -16.66
C ALA A 170 -7.57 8.24 -15.25
N PRO A 171 -8.90 8.06 -15.14
CA PRO A 171 -9.53 7.92 -13.84
C PRO A 171 -9.11 6.60 -13.16
N PHE A 172 -8.79 6.68 -11.88
CA PHE A 172 -8.58 5.52 -11.02
C PHE A 172 -9.80 5.35 -10.10
N VAL A 173 -10.64 4.36 -10.41
CA VAL A 173 -11.89 4.08 -9.68
C VAL A 173 -11.86 2.65 -9.16
N PRO A 174 -11.68 2.45 -7.84
CA PRO A 174 -11.74 1.13 -7.24
C PRO A 174 -13.17 0.55 -7.23
N GLU A 175 -13.27 -0.73 -7.55
CA GLU A 175 -14.46 -1.54 -7.37
C GLU A 175 -14.24 -2.50 -6.20
N VAL A 176 -14.93 -2.26 -5.09
CA VAL A 176 -14.91 -3.18 -3.94
C VAL A 176 -15.72 -4.42 -4.30
N ARG A 177 -15.18 -5.59 -3.99
CA ARG A 177 -15.74 -6.90 -4.31
C ARG A 177 -16.22 -7.57 -3.03
N GLU A 178 -17.30 -8.34 -3.11
CA GLU A 178 -17.80 -9.14 -1.98
C GLU A 178 -16.82 -10.24 -1.58
N GLY A 179 -16.09 -10.77 -2.56
CA GLY A 179 -15.08 -11.79 -2.40
C GLY A 179 -14.00 -11.73 -3.47
N PHE A 180 -13.21 -12.79 -3.55
CA PHE A 180 -12.04 -12.89 -4.42
C PHE A 180 -12.31 -13.61 -5.75
N GLU A 181 -13.56 -13.66 -6.21
CA GLU A 181 -13.95 -14.33 -7.45
C GLU A 181 -13.25 -13.73 -8.68
N PHE A 182 -12.80 -12.48 -8.59
CA PHE A 182 -12.01 -11.82 -9.62
C PHE A 182 -10.65 -12.48 -9.90
N TRP A 183 -10.21 -13.43 -9.06
CA TRP A 183 -9.02 -14.24 -9.31
C TRP A 183 -9.16 -15.16 -10.52
N LEU A 184 -10.40 -15.52 -10.86
CA LEU A 184 -10.71 -16.50 -11.89
C LEU A 184 -11.26 -15.77 -13.13
N ASP A 185 -10.76 -16.11 -14.31
CA ASP A 185 -11.39 -15.72 -15.58
C ASP A 185 -12.61 -16.60 -15.88
N ASP A 186 -12.53 -17.86 -15.44
CA ASP A 186 -13.61 -18.84 -15.49
C ASP A 186 -13.63 -19.61 -14.16
N ALA A 187 -14.78 -19.61 -13.49
CA ALA A 187 -14.98 -20.33 -12.24
C ALA A 187 -14.78 -21.86 -12.39
N GLN A 188 -14.90 -22.39 -13.60
CA GLN A 188 -14.66 -23.81 -13.90
C GLN A 188 -13.17 -24.14 -14.15
N ALA A 189 -12.31 -23.13 -14.30
CA ALA A 189 -10.88 -23.32 -14.57
C ALA A 189 -10.00 -23.33 -13.30
N ALA A 190 -10.59 -23.18 -12.11
CA ALA A 190 -9.84 -23.15 -10.86
C ALA A 190 -9.17 -24.50 -10.55
N THR A 191 -7.85 -24.48 -10.37
CA THR A 191 -7.14 -25.62 -9.80
C THR A 191 -7.55 -25.83 -8.33
N PRO A 192 -7.42 -27.05 -7.76
CA PRO A 192 -7.77 -27.30 -6.37
C PRO A 192 -7.08 -26.36 -5.37
N ASP A 193 -5.82 -26.01 -5.62
CA ASP A 193 -5.05 -25.09 -4.76
C ASP A 193 -5.59 -23.66 -4.82
N VAL A 194 -5.99 -23.19 -6.01
CA VAL A 194 -6.61 -21.86 -6.18
C VAL A 194 -7.98 -21.83 -5.50
N ALA A 195 -8.80 -22.88 -5.67
CA ALA A 195 -10.11 -22.99 -5.01
C ALA A 195 -9.98 -22.96 -3.49
N ALA A 196 -9.04 -23.71 -2.91
CA ALA A 196 -8.79 -23.69 -1.47
C ALA A 196 -8.23 -22.34 -0.98
N SER A 197 -7.41 -21.65 -1.80
CA SER A 197 -6.95 -20.30 -1.48
C SER A 197 -8.10 -19.29 -1.49
N LEU A 198 -9.03 -19.43 -2.43
CA LEU A 198 -10.21 -18.57 -2.57
C LEU A 198 -11.14 -18.71 -1.37
N GLU A 199 -11.46 -19.95 -0.96
CA GLU A 199 -12.29 -20.22 0.22
C GLU A 199 -11.71 -19.57 1.48
N ARG A 200 -10.41 -19.79 1.76
CA ARG A 200 -9.73 -19.18 2.91
C ARG A 200 -9.73 -17.66 2.87
N ALA A 201 -9.54 -17.07 1.69
CA ALA A 201 -9.51 -15.63 1.54
C ALA A 201 -10.90 -15.03 1.79
N ASN A 202 -11.96 -15.64 1.25
CA ASN A 202 -13.34 -15.23 1.47
C ASN A 202 -13.76 -15.37 2.94
N GLU A 203 -13.37 -16.45 3.63
CA GLU A 203 -13.65 -16.63 5.07
C GLU A 203 -12.98 -15.57 5.95
N ALA A 204 -11.80 -15.08 5.56
CA ALA A 204 -11.07 -14.05 6.28
C ALA A 204 -11.47 -12.61 5.90
N ALA A 205 -12.20 -12.44 4.79
CA ALA A 205 -12.55 -11.13 4.26
C ALA A 205 -13.53 -10.40 5.18
N THR A 206 -13.19 -9.18 5.56
CA THR A 206 -14.11 -8.29 6.27
C THR A 206 -15.04 -7.61 5.25
N PRO A 207 -16.38 -7.76 5.35
CA PRO A 207 -17.30 -7.06 4.47
C PRO A 207 -17.01 -5.56 4.45
N THR A 208 -16.78 -5.02 3.26
CA THR A 208 -16.30 -3.66 3.06
C THR A 208 -17.06 -3.01 1.91
N ALA A 209 -17.35 -1.72 2.00
CA ALA A 209 -17.96 -0.94 0.94
C ALA A 209 -17.28 0.43 0.84
N ARG A 210 -17.05 0.90 -0.38
CA ARG A 210 -16.57 2.26 -0.65
C ARG A 210 -17.77 3.20 -0.68
N LEU A 211 -17.68 4.32 0.03
CA LEU A 211 -18.66 5.40 -0.07
C LEU A 211 -18.46 6.14 -1.41
N THR A 212 -19.52 6.77 -1.88
CA THR A 212 -19.57 7.45 -3.18
C THR A 212 -19.76 8.95 -3.04
N GLY A 213 -20.29 9.43 -1.91
CA GLY A 213 -20.47 10.86 -1.64
C GLY A 213 -19.18 11.58 -1.26
N VAL A 214 -18.12 10.85 -0.89
CA VAL A 214 -16.81 11.38 -0.52
C VAL A 214 -15.68 10.48 -1.02
N ASP A 215 -14.50 11.06 -1.21
CA ASP A 215 -13.34 10.32 -1.72
C ASP A 215 -12.72 9.41 -0.64
N ALA A 216 -12.38 8.17 -1.02
CA ALA A 216 -11.59 7.22 -0.26
C ALA A 216 -12.06 6.95 1.19
N ALA A 217 -13.37 6.97 1.42
CA ALA A 217 -13.98 6.52 2.66
C ALA A 217 -14.54 5.09 2.49
N TYR A 218 -14.16 4.20 3.40
CA TYR A 218 -14.50 2.79 3.35
C TYR A 218 -15.21 2.38 4.63
N TRP A 219 -16.45 1.92 4.49
CA TRP A 219 -17.19 1.27 5.55
C TRP A 219 -16.74 -0.18 5.66
N CYS A 220 -16.54 -0.65 6.89
CA CYS A 220 -16.17 -2.02 7.20
C CYS A 220 -17.08 -2.59 8.29
N GLN A 221 -17.63 -3.78 8.06
CA GLN A 221 -18.40 -4.49 9.07
C GLN A 221 -17.45 -5.11 10.09
N THR A 222 -17.59 -4.83 11.37
CA THR A 222 -16.81 -5.54 12.40
C THR A 222 -17.70 -6.11 13.50
N PRO A 223 -17.24 -7.11 14.28
CA PRO A 223 -18.09 -7.84 15.21
C PRO A 223 -18.78 -6.98 16.27
N GLU A 224 -18.12 -5.91 16.75
CA GLU A 224 -18.65 -5.06 17.81
C GLU A 224 -19.28 -3.78 17.26
N ARG A 225 -18.52 -3.01 16.48
CA ARG A 225 -18.91 -1.71 15.92
C ARG A 225 -18.44 -1.63 14.48
N ASN A 226 -19.31 -1.26 13.55
CA ASN A 226 -18.85 -1.02 12.19
C ASN A 226 -17.86 0.15 12.19
N HIS A 227 -16.96 0.20 11.23
CA HIS A 227 -16.00 1.29 11.12
C HIS A 227 -16.19 2.05 9.82
N LEU A 228 -16.06 3.38 9.88
CA LEU A 228 -15.68 4.16 8.70
C LEU A 228 -14.19 4.46 8.79
N ARG A 229 -13.41 3.98 7.83
CA ARG A 229 -11.98 4.29 7.69
C ARG A 229 -11.82 5.21 6.48
N TRP A 230 -11.34 6.43 6.71
CA TRP A 230 -11.32 7.46 5.67
C TRP A 230 -9.90 7.93 5.41
N VAL A 231 -9.35 7.61 4.24
CA VAL A 231 -8.00 8.06 3.88
C VAL A 231 -8.05 9.49 3.37
N MET A 232 -7.28 10.40 3.99
CA MET A 232 -7.35 11.83 3.69
C MET A 232 -6.01 12.37 3.18
N ALA A 233 -6.02 13.09 2.07
CA ALA A 233 -4.84 13.68 1.41
C ALA A 233 -4.35 14.99 2.06
N HIS A 234 -4.87 15.35 3.23
CA HIS A 234 -4.46 16.55 3.94
C HIS A 234 -3.13 16.33 4.68
N PRO A 235 -2.27 17.36 4.81
CA PRO A 235 -1.11 17.29 5.69
C PRO A 235 -1.53 16.88 7.09
N GLU A 236 -0.84 15.89 7.66
CA GLU A 236 -1.23 15.26 8.92
C GLU A 236 -1.48 16.28 10.04
N ASP A 237 -0.57 17.23 10.24
CA ASP A 237 -0.70 18.22 11.31
C ASP A 237 -1.94 19.11 11.14
N ALA A 238 -2.25 19.52 9.91
CA ALA A 238 -3.42 20.33 9.60
C ALA A 238 -4.72 19.53 9.82
N LEU A 239 -4.73 18.25 9.41
CA LEU A 239 -5.87 17.36 9.64
C LEU A 239 -6.10 17.11 11.14
N LEU A 240 -5.05 16.83 11.90
CA LEU A 240 -5.14 16.62 13.35
C LEU A 240 -5.62 17.88 14.06
N ASP A 241 -5.18 19.07 13.62
CA ASP A 241 -5.67 20.34 14.14
C ASP A 241 -7.17 20.50 13.86
N ALA A 242 -7.61 20.32 12.61
CA ALA A 242 -9.02 20.43 12.22
C ALA A 242 -9.93 19.43 12.96
N LEU A 243 -9.52 18.16 13.07
CA LEU A 243 -10.23 17.16 13.85
C LEU A 243 -10.29 17.50 15.33
N ALA A 244 -9.23 18.09 15.89
CA ALA A 244 -9.20 18.54 17.28
C ALA A 244 -10.16 19.72 17.53
N ARG A 245 -10.32 20.64 16.57
CA ARG A 245 -11.35 21.70 16.62
C ARG A 245 -12.75 21.11 16.67
N LEU A 246 -13.05 20.23 15.73
CA LEU A 246 -14.35 19.56 15.66
C LEU A 246 -14.62 18.76 16.95
N HIS A 247 -13.61 18.07 17.48
CA HIS A 247 -13.76 17.31 18.71
C HIS A 247 -14.01 18.21 19.92
N ALA A 248 -13.26 19.30 20.08
CA ALA A 248 -13.47 20.25 21.17
C ALA A 248 -14.84 20.95 21.10
N ALA A 249 -15.39 21.11 19.89
CA ALA A 249 -16.73 21.63 19.66
C ALA A 249 -17.85 20.57 19.76
N GLY A 250 -17.53 19.30 20.00
CA GLY A 250 -18.51 18.21 20.01
C GLY A 250 -19.05 17.83 18.62
N ALA A 251 -18.41 18.28 17.54
CA ALA A 251 -18.82 18.12 16.15
C ALA A 251 -18.02 17.04 15.38
N SER A 252 -17.21 16.23 16.08
CA SER A 252 -16.37 15.19 15.46
C SER A 252 -17.11 13.87 15.15
N SER A 253 -18.40 13.75 15.51
CA SER A 253 -19.21 12.56 15.21
C SER A 253 -19.82 12.65 13.80
N LEU A 254 -20.21 11.49 13.27
CA LEU A 254 -20.98 11.31 12.03
C LEU A 254 -22.48 11.12 12.33
N GLY A 255 -22.97 11.61 13.47
CA GLY A 255 -24.35 11.39 13.91
C GLY A 255 -24.47 10.60 15.20
N GLU A 256 -25.68 10.14 15.50
CA GLU A 256 -26.02 9.48 16.75
C GLU A 256 -25.20 8.21 16.98
N GLU A 257 -24.74 8.04 18.22
CA GLU A 257 -23.91 6.92 18.66
C GLU A 257 -22.61 6.72 17.87
N THR A 258 -22.21 7.61 16.96
CA THR A 258 -20.92 7.49 16.24
C THR A 258 -19.80 8.21 16.98
N ARG A 259 -18.56 7.72 16.84
CA ARG A 259 -17.41 8.29 17.56
C ARG A 259 -16.13 8.21 16.75
N LEU A 260 -15.42 9.32 16.61
CA LEU A 260 -14.02 9.33 16.17
C LEU A 260 -13.16 8.67 17.25
N VAL A 261 -12.63 7.48 16.96
CA VAL A 261 -11.91 6.66 17.95
C VAL A 261 -10.40 6.82 17.86
N GLY A 262 -9.86 7.07 16.68
CA GLY A 262 -8.43 7.18 16.47
C GLY A 262 -8.10 7.40 15.00
N SER A 263 -6.85 7.13 14.64
CA SER A 263 -6.42 7.18 13.25
C SER A 263 -5.26 6.22 13.00
N PHE A 264 -5.06 5.87 11.74
CA PHE A 264 -3.81 5.25 11.28
C PHE A 264 -2.93 6.29 10.58
N ARG A 265 -1.61 6.09 10.60
CA ARG A 265 -0.71 6.57 9.56
C ARG A 265 -0.45 5.41 8.61
N ALA A 266 -0.68 5.62 7.33
CA ALA A 266 -0.47 4.62 6.29
C ALA A 266 0.12 5.32 5.07
N HIS A 267 1.33 4.92 4.66
CA HIS A 267 1.98 5.42 3.44
C HIS A 267 1.98 6.96 3.34
N GLY A 268 2.24 7.60 4.49
CA GLY A 268 2.36 9.05 4.65
C GLY A 268 1.04 9.82 4.62
N LEU A 269 -0.10 9.11 4.57
CA LEU A 269 -1.43 9.66 4.78
C LEU A 269 -1.98 9.31 6.16
N THR A 270 -2.96 10.09 6.61
CA THR A 270 -3.69 9.83 7.84
C THR A 270 -5.06 9.24 7.50
N VAL A 271 -5.45 8.21 8.26
CA VAL A 271 -6.72 7.50 8.11
C VAL A 271 -7.51 7.63 9.40
N PRO A 272 -8.32 8.68 9.60
CA PRO A 272 -9.23 8.75 10.74
C PRO A 272 -10.25 7.61 10.71
N VAL A 273 -10.62 7.13 11.90
CA VAL A 273 -11.53 5.99 12.08
C VAL A 273 -12.69 6.37 12.99
N TRP A 274 -13.91 6.10 12.52
CA TRP A 274 -15.12 6.24 13.31
C TRP A 274 -15.72 4.89 13.66
N ASP A 275 -16.08 4.71 14.92
CA ASP A 275 -17.01 3.66 15.34
C ASP A 275 -18.43 4.06 14.95
N LEU A 276 -19.14 3.11 14.37
CA LEU A 276 -20.52 3.21 13.91
C LEU A 276 -21.35 2.12 14.59
N PRO A 277 -22.67 2.35 14.79
CA PRO A 277 -23.57 1.28 15.20
C PRO A 277 -23.47 0.06 14.29
N SER A 278 -23.51 -1.14 14.85
CA SER A 278 -23.36 -2.39 14.07
C SER A 278 -24.49 -2.59 13.04
N GLY A 279 -25.66 -1.97 13.28
CA GLY A 279 -26.78 -1.93 12.34
C GLY A 279 -26.67 -0.85 11.27
N MET A 280 -25.71 0.07 11.35
CA MET A 280 -25.53 1.15 10.39
C MET A 280 -24.73 0.65 9.19
N GLY A 281 -25.41 0.52 8.04
CA GLY A 281 -24.83 0.12 6.77
C GLY A 281 -24.07 1.24 6.06
N ALA A 282 -23.40 0.90 4.96
CA ALA A 282 -22.61 1.85 4.18
C ALA A 282 -23.46 2.98 3.58
N GLU A 283 -24.65 2.69 3.05
CA GLU A 283 -25.55 3.69 2.47
C GLU A 283 -25.99 4.75 3.51
N GLU A 284 -26.24 4.32 4.75
CA GLU A 284 -26.61 5.22 5.85
C GLU A 284 -25.44 6.14 6.25
N CYS A 285 -24.20 5.78 5.91
CA CYS A 285 -23.01 6.59 6.16
C CYS A 285 -22.79 7.71 5.13
N GLU A 286 -23.40 7.64 3.95
CA GLU A 286 -23.14 8.57 2.84
C GLU A 286 -23.46 10.03 3.21
N LYS A 287 -24.68 10.29 3.67
CA LYS A 287 -25.10 11.65 4.04
C LYS A 287 -24.30 12.19 5.23
N PRO A 288 -24.11 11.45 6.33
CA PRO A 288 -23.32 11.96 7.44
C PRO A 288 -21.83 12.15 7.13
N ALA A 289 -21.23 11.29 6.30
CA ALA A 289 -19.84 11.46 5.86
C ALA A 289 -19.68 12.72 5.00
N THR A 290 -20.61 12.96 4.07
CA THR A 290 -20.62 14.18 3.25
C THR A 290 -20.73 15.43 4.12
N ALA A 291 -21.70 15.47 5.03
CA ALA A 291 -21.87 16.59 5.96
C ALA A 291 -20.67 16.78 6.89
N PHE A 292 -19.99 15.70 7.27
CA PHE A 292 -18.75 15.79 8.04
C PHE A 292 -17.60 16.37 7.20
N GLY A 293 -17.48 15.97 5.92
CA GLY A 293 -16.52 16.52 4.99
C GLY A 293 -16.62 18.04 4.86
N GLU A 294 -17.84 18.58 4.79
CA GLU A 294 -18.10 20.02 4.78
C GLU A 294 -17.58 20.71 6.06
N ARG A 295 -17.93 20.18 7.24
CA ARG A 295 -17.43 20.69 8.53
C ARG A 295 -15.92 20.61 8.65
N LEU A 296 -15.33 19.53 8.12
CA LEU A 296 -13.89 19.34 8.13
C LEU A 296 -13.20 20.36 7.23
N ALA A 297 -13.74 20.64 6.04
CA ALA A 297 -13.21 21.66 5.14
C ALA A 297 -13.21 23.05 5.80
N GLU A 298 -14.29 23.41 6.50
CA GLU A 298 -14.36 24.66 7.29
C GLU A 298 -13.29 24.68 8.40
N ALA A 299 -13.13 23.58 9.15
CA ALA A 299 -12.15 23.49 10.22
C ALA A 299 -10.70 23.51 9.72
N LEU A 300 -10.43 22.96 8.53
CA LEU A 300 -9.12 23.01 7.86
C LEU A 300 -8.77 24.43 7.39
N ALA A 301 -9.77 25.20 6.94
CA ALA A 301 -9.58 26.60 6.55
C ALA A 301 -9.34 27.53 7.75
N ALA A 302 -9.58 27.07 8.99
CA ALA A 302 -9.37 27.85 10.20
C ALA A 302 -7.87 28.00 10.53
N GLY A 303 -7.27 29.11 10.06
CA GLY A 303 -5.86 29.48 10.29
C GLY A 303 -5.53 30.05 11.68
N THR A 304 -6.42 29.95 12.65
CA THR A 304 -6.17 30.47 14.02
C THR A 304 -5.33 29.48 14.84
N PRO A 305 -4.57 29.90 15.85
CA PRO A 305 -3.92 28.95 16.76
C PRO A 305 -4.93 28.11 17.55
N LEU A 306 -4.58 26.86 17.87
CA LEU A 306 -5.41 26.01 18.73
C LEU A 306 -5.52 26.57 20.17
N SER A 307 -6.74 26.62 20.67
CA SER A 307 -7.08 26.87 22.07
C SER A 307 -6.55 25.77 23.00
N ALA A 308 -6.64 25.99 24.31
CA ALA A 308 -6.23 24.98 25.29
C ALA A 308 -7.07 23.69 25.21
N ALA A 309 -8.37 23.79 24.92
CA ALA A 309 -9.25 22.64 24.76
C ALA A 309 -8.91 21.84 23.50
N GLU A 310 -8.71 22.53 22.38
CA GLU A 310 -8.33 21.90 21.11
C GLU A 310 -6.95 21.25 21.19
N ARG A 311 -5.97 21.88 21.85
CA ARG A 311 -4.66 21.24 22.08
C ARG A 311 -4.76 19.93 22.88
N ARG A 312 -5.61 19.89 23.92
CA ARG A 312 -5.87 18.65 24.66
C ARG A 312 -6.53 17.59 23.79
N ALA A 313 -7.52 17.98 22.98
CA ALA A 313 -8.17 17.09 22.02
C ALA A 313 -7.16 16.51 21.02
N ARG A 314 -6.29 17.35 20.45
CA ARG A 314 -5.22 16.95 19.53
C ARG A 314 -4.28 15.93 20.16
N SER A 315 -3.79 16.19 21.37
CA SER A 315 -2.96 15.23 22.11
C SER A 315 -3.66 13.90 22.34
N GLY A 316 -4.97 13.91 22.64
CA GLY A 316 -5.78 12.70 22.74
C GLY A 316 -5.86 11.92 21.44
N LEU A 317 -6.03 12.59 20.29
CA LEU A 317 -6.05 11.97 18.97
C LEU A 317 -4.70 11.36 18.59
N THR A 318 -3.60 12.10 18.81
CA THR A 318 -2.24 11.62 18.54
C THR A 318 -1.89 10.39 19.39
N ASN A 319 -2.31 10.34 20.65
CA ASN A 319 -2.08 9.18 21.52
C ASN A 319 -2.85 7.92 21.07
N ARG A 320 -3.88 8.07 20.24
CA ARG A 320 -4.69 6.97 19.68
C ARG A 320 -4.37 6.74 18.19
N GLN A 321 -3.20 7.17 17.74
CA GLN A 321 -2.76 6.99 16.37
C GLN A 321 -1.76 5.83 16.26
N ILE A 322 -2.03 4.92 15.34
CA ILE A 322 -1.21 3.73 15.08
C ILE A 322 -0.54 3.90 13.71
N THR A 323 0.67 3.38 13.51
CA THR A 323 1.34 3.41 12.20
C THR A 323 1.26 2.03 11.55
N LEU A 324 0.78 1.98 10.32
CA LEU A 324 0.81 0.84 9.42
C LEU A 324 2.02 1.04 8.50
N ASN A 325 2.90 0.03 8.41
CA ASN A 325 4.09 0.03 7.55
C ASN A 325 4.00 -1.12 6.56
#